data_AF-A0AAV0KX25-F1
#
_entry.id   AF-A0AAV0KX25-F1
#
_cell.length_a   1.000
_cell.length_b   1.000
_cell.length_c   1.000
_cell.angle_alpha   90.00
_cell.angle_beta   90.00
_cell.angle_gamma   90.00
#
_symmetry.space_group_name_H-M   'P 1'
#
loop_
_entity.id
_entity.type
_entity.pdbx_description
1 polymer ?
#
loop_
_entity_poly.entity_id
_entity_poly.type
_entity_poly.pdbx_seq_one_letter_code
_entity_poly.pdbx_strand_id
1 'polypeptide(L)'
;MVRFTSRIHYERALTGGPWMMGDNYLTVHMWDKHFRPYNHEISSTLVWARLLHIPIHFFHRDAVMKIGSRIGKLLRMDQATTTGARLDYARVCVQVDLTKPLLSRFKFHGGHILHPV
;
A
#
# COMPACT_ATOMS: atom_id res chain seq x y z
N MET A 1 18.78 -12.42 -0.34
CA MET A 1 17.82 -12.75 0.72
C MET A 1 18.25 -12.03 1.99
N VAL A 2 17.34 -11.38 2.70
CA VAL A 2 17.64 -10.72 4.00
C VAL A 2 16.78 -11.37 5.07
N ARG A 3 17.41 -11.86 6.14
CA ARG A 3 16.71 -12.42 7.30
C ARG A 3 16.66 -11.37 8.40
N PHE A 4 15.47 -11.03 8.84
CA PHE A 4 15.26 -10.11 9.97
C PHE A 4 15.08 -10.91 11.26
N THR A 5 15.71 -10.45 12.33
CA THR A 5 15.52 -10.99 13.69
C THR A 5 14.37 -10.30 14.42
N SER A 6 14.10 -9.04 14.09
CA SER A 6 12.99 -8.26 14.64
C SER A 6 11.82 -8.20 13.67
N ARG A 7 10.64 -8.53 14.18
CA ARG A 7 9.37 -8.39 13.45
C ARG A 7 9.13 -6.93 13.01
N ILE A 8 9.50 -5.96 13.83
CA ILE A 8 9.32 -4.54 13.50
C ILE A 8 10.17 -4.15 12.29
N HIS A 9 11.43 -4.60 12.22
CA HIS A 9 12.29 -4.33 11.07
C HIS A 9 11.82 -5.05 9.81
N TYR A 10 11.36 -6.29 9.95
CA TYR A 10 10.73 -7.04 8.85
C TYR A 10 9.51 -6.30 8.30
N GLU A 11 8.59 -5.90 9.18
CA GLU A 11 7.37 -5.20 8.78
C GLU A 11 7.67 -3.84 8.16
N ARG A 12 8.66 -3.11 8.70
CA ARG A 12 9.14 -1.87 8.11
C ARG A 12 9.70 -2.11 6.73
N ALA A 13 10.62 -3.05 6.54
CA ALA A 13 11.22 -3.36 5.25
C ALA A 13 10.17 -3.79 4.21
N LEU A 14 9.20 -4.61 4.62
CA LEU A 14 8.16 -5.10 3.73
C LEU A 14 7.17 -3.99 3.34
N THR A 15 6.68 -3.22 4.31
CA THR A 15 5.58 -2.28 4.07
C THR A 15 6.04 -0.86 3.80
N GLY A 16 7.23 -0.45 4.23
CA GLY A 16 7.69 0.95 4.24
C GLY A 16 8.02 1.57 2.88
N GLY A 17 7.90 0.83 1.78
CA GLY A 17 8.26 1.28 0.43
C GLY A 17 7.32 2.35 -0.16
N PRO A 18 7.62 2.82 -1.38
CA PRO A 18 8.66 2.31 -2.29
C PRO A 18 10.08 2.62 -1.80
N TRP A 19 10.99 1.66 -1.93
CA TRP A 19 12.39 1.82 -1.57
C TRP A 19 13.19 2.27 -2.79
N MET A 20 14.15 3.16 -2.59
CA MET A 20 15.10 3.55 -3.63
C MET A 20 16.52 3.31 -3.15
N MET A 21 17.37 2.81 -4.04
CA MET A 21 18.81 2.72 -3.83
C MET A 21 19.49 3.34 -5.05
N GLY A 22 20.07 4.53 -4.86
CA GLY A 22 20.42 5.40 -5.98
C GLY A 22 19.15 5.79 -6.76
N ASP A 23 19.21 5.69 -8.08
CA ASP A 23 18.11 6.01 -8.99
C ASP A 23 17.21 4.80 -9.34
N ASN A 24 17.38 3.68 -8.64
CA ASN A 24 16.65 2.45 -8.90
C ASN A 24 15.62 2.15 -7.80
N TYR A 25 14.39 1.84 -8.21
CA TYR A 25 13.36 1.34 -7.31
C TYR A 25 13.62 -0.10 -6.90
N LEU A 26 13.47 -0.38 -5.61
CA LEU A 26 13.55 -1.72 -5.04
C LEU A 26 12.17 -2.19 -4.63
N THR A 27 11.77 -3.34 -5.15
CA THR A 27 10.56 -4.04 -4.72
C THR A 27 10.91 -5.06 -3.65
N VAL A 28 10.24 -4.97 -2.50
CA VAL A 28 10.41 -5.92 -1.39
C VAL A 28 9.23 -6.88 -1.36
N HIS A 29 9.53 -8.17 -1.36
CA HIS A 29 8.54 -9.24 -1.29
C HIS A 29 8.81 -10.17 -0.12
N MET A 30 7.75 -10.80 0.37
CA MET A 30 7.90 -11.94 1.27
C MET A 30 8.66 -13.05 0.53
N TRP A 31 9.55 -13.75 1.24
CA TRP A 31 10.31 -14.84 0.64
C TRP A 31 9.37 -15.95 0.15
N ASP A 32 9.53 -16.35 -1.12
CA ASP A 32 8.89 -17.52 -1.70
C ASP A 32 9.94 -18.62 -1.90
N LYS A 33 9.67 -19.82 -1.37
CA LYS A 33 10.54 -20.99 -1.53
C LYS A 33 10.66 -21.45 -2.99
N HIS A 34 9.73 -21.06 -3.86
CA HIS A 34 9.76 -21.38 -5.29
C HIS A 34 10.28 -20.21 -6.14
N PHE A 35 10.81 -19.15 -5.52
CA PHE A 35 11.38 -18.01 -6.22
C PHE A 35 12.51 -18.45 -7.16
N ARG A 36 12.34 -18.19 -8.47
CA ARG A 36 13.35 -18.46 -9.51
C ARG A 36 13.79 -17.15 -10.15
N PRO A 37 15.02 -16.66 -9.90
CA PRO A 37 15.44 -15.32 -10.31
C PRO A 37 15.35 -15.08 -11.82
N TYR A 38 15.60 -16.10 -12.64
CA TYR A 38 15.62 -15.98 -14.10
C TYR A 38 14.24 -15.98 -14.75
N ASN A 39 13.21 -16.48 -14.06
CA ASN A 39 11.85 -16.60 -14.60
C ASN A 39 10.84 -15.74 -13.83
N HIS A 40 11.32 -14.94 -12.87
CA HIS A 40 10.44 -14.14 -12.04
C HIS A 40 10.33 -12.72 -12.58
N GLU A 41 9.18 -12.43 -13.17
CA GLU A 41 8.77 -11.09 -13.51
C GLU A 41 8.14 -10.40 -12.29
N ILE A 42 8.51 -9.15 -12.03
CA ILE A 42 7.97 -8.40 -10.89
C ILE A 42 6.55 -7.94 -11.26
N SER A 43 5.55 -8.74 -10.93
CA SER A 43 4.16 -8.49 -11.30
C SER A 43 3.35 -7.69 -10.27
N SER A 44 3.88 -7.49 -9.07
CA SER A 44 3.20 -6.70 -8.03
C SER A 44 4.19 -5.99 -7.13
N THR A 45 3.72 -5.05 -6.32
CA THR A 45 4.53 -4.43 -5.25
C THR A 45 3.63 -3.86 -4.16
N LEU A 46 4.20 -3.60 -2.98
CA LEU A 46 3.50 -2.95 -1.88
C LEU A 46 3.70 -1.44 -1.93
N VAL A 47 2.60 -0.70 -1.91
CA VAL A 47 2.61 0.77 -1.91
C VAL A 47 1.77 1.31 -0.77
N TRP A 48 2.22 2.42 -0.19
CA TRP A 48 1.40 3.20 0.73
C TRP A 48 0.56 4.21 -0.04
N ALA A 49 -0.73 3.96 -0.09
CA ALA A 49 -1.71 4.84 -0.66
C ALA A 49 -2.26 5.87 0.32
N ARG A 50 -2.25 7.15 -0.09
CA ARG A 50 -3.02 8.20 0.60
C ARG A 50 -4.36 8.33 -0.09
N LEU A 51 -5.42 8.22 0.67
CA LEU A 51 -6.79 8.42 0.23
C LEU A 51 -7.20 9.83 0.64
N LEU A 52 -7.13 10.76 -0.30
CA LEU A 52 -7.45 12.17 -0.08
C LEU A 52 -8.96 12.43 -0.19
N HIS A 53 -9.45 13.47 0.46
CA HIS A 53 -10.84 13.94 0.38
C HIS A 53 -11.89 12.88 0.73
N ILE A 54 -11.57 11.97 1.65
CA ILE A 54 -12.58 11.08 2.23
C ILE A 54 -13.47 11.93 3.13
N PRO A 55 -14.81 11.92 2.96
CA PRO A 55 -15.71 12.55 3.92
C PRO A 55 -15.54 11.96 5.33
N ILE A 56 -15.61 12.78 6.37
CA ILE A 56 -15.34 12.36 7.76
C ILE A 56 -16.16 11.13 8.20
N HIS A 57 -17.39 10.96 7.70
CA HIS A 57 -18.24 9.80 8.01
C HIS A 57 -17.71 8.47 7.43
N PHE A 58 -16.83 8.53 6.43
CA PHE A 58 -16.14 7.36 5.84
C PHE A 58 -14.75 7.10 6.43
N PHE A 59 -14.33 7.84 7.47
CA PHE A 59 -13.04 7.59 8.15
C PHE A 59 -13.05 6.43 9.13
N HIS A 60 -14.18 5.75 9.32
CA HIS A 60 -14.22 4.53 10.11
C HIS A 60 -13.52 3.38 9.37
N ARG A 61 -12.98 2.45 10.15
CA ARG A 61 -12.11 1.35 9.69
C ARG A 61 -12.67 0.62 8.47
N ASP A 62 -13.94 0.21 8.52
CA ASP A 62 -14.55 -0.62 7.46
C ASP A 62 -14.70 0.13 6.13
N ALA A 63 -15.06 1.42 6.16
CA ALA A 63 -15.12 2.24 4.96
C ALA A 63 -13.73 2.43 4.35
N VAL A 64 -12.71 2.75 5.16
CA VAL A 64 -11.33 2.90 4.67
C VAL A 64 -10.82 1.60 4.05
N MET A 65 -11.09 0.45 4.68
CA MET A 65 -10.73 -0.87 4.13
C MET A 65 -11.43 -1.14 2.79
N LYS A 66 -12.73 -0.84 2.69
CA LYS A 66 -13.51 -1.02 1.45
C LYS A 66 -13.02 -0.12 0.33
N ILE A 67 -12.64 1.12 0.64
CA ILE A 67 -12.06 2.07 -0.33
C ILE A 67 -10.67 1.59 -0.77
N GLY A 68 -9.78 1.26 0.17
CA GLY A 68 -8.43 0.78 -0.14
C GLY A 68 -8.42 -0.52 -0.96
N SER A 69 -9.40 -1.41 -0.73
CA SER A 69 -9.54 -2.65 -1.50
C SER A 69 -9.87 -2.44 -2.98
N ARG A 70 -10.29 -1.22 -3.38
CA ARG A 70 -10.46 -0.87 -4.80
C ARG A 70 -9.15 -0.56 -5.51
N ILE A 71 -8.10 -0.20 -4.76
CA ILE A 71 -6.77 0.08 -5.31
C ILE A 71 -6.01 -1.22 -5.53
N GLY A 72 -6.14 -2.17 -4.60
CA GLY A 72 -5.47 -3.46 -4.65
C GLY A 72 -5.77 -4.28 -3.40
N LYS A 73 -4.97 -5.32 -3.14
CA LYS A 73 -5.15 -6.14 -1.94
C LYS A 73 -4.65 -5.37 -0.72
N LEU A 74 -5.58 -4.94 0.14
CA LEU A 74 -5.27 -4.25 1.39
C LEU A 74 -4.47 -5.16 2.33
N LEU A 75 -3.36 -4.63 2.85
CA LEU A 75 -2.53 -5.31 3.83
C LEU A 75 -2.54 -4.61 5.19
N ARG A 76 -2.48 -3.28 5.22
CA ARG A 76 -2.47 -2.50 6.46
C ARG A 76 -3.08 -1.11 6.32
N MET A 77 -3.39 -0.51 7.47
CA MET A 77 -3.64 0.92 7.65
C MET A 77 -2.56 1.48 8.58
N ASP A 78 -2.16 2.73 8.39
CA ASP A 78 -1.25 3.34 9.34
C ASP A 78 -1.95 3.62 10.68
N GLN A 79 -1.15 3.87 11.72
CA GLN A 79 -1.68 4.06 13.06
C GLN A 79 -2.61 5.28 13.14
N ALA A 80 -2.23 6.39 12.51
CA ALA A 80 -3.03 7.63 12.52
C ALA A 80 -4.42 7.44 11.87
N THR A 81 -4.50 6.64 10.82
CA THR A 81 -5.78 6.28 10.19
C THR A 81 -6.59 5.34 11.09
N THR A 82 -5.91 4.39 11.74
CA THR A 82 -6.58 3.40 12.59
C THR A 82 -7.15 4.02 13.87
N THR A 83 -6.46 5.01 14.45
CA THR A 83 -6.88 5.71 15.66
C THR A 83 -7.75 6.94 15.37
N GLY A 84 -7.90 7.33 14.11
CA GLY A 84 -8.56 8.58 13.73
C GLY A 84 -7.80 9.85 14.14
N ALA A 85 -6.51 9.73 14.51
CA ALA A 85 -5.69 10.86 14.91
C ALA A 85 -5.38 11.83 13.75
N ARG A 86 -5.55 11.39 12.50
CA ARG A 86 -5.44 12.24 11.30
C ARG A 86 -6.69 12.06 10.42
N LEU A 87 -7.35 13.17 10.12
CA LEU A 87 -8.57 13.21 9.31
C LEU A 87 -8.37 13.87 7.93
N ASP A 88 -7.19 14.41 7.64
CA ASP A 88 -6.90 15.00 6.33
C ASP A 88 -6.85 13.95 5.21
N TYR A 89 -6.36 12.75 5.55
CA TYR A 89 -6.30 11.60 4.66
C TYR A 89 -6.14 10.30 5.43
N ALA A 90 -6.72 9.24 4.87
CA ALA A 90 -6.44 7.87 5.30
C ALA A 90 -5.21 7.34 4.55
N ARG A 91 -4.35 6.58 5.22
CA ARG A 91 -3.16 5.96 4.62
C ARG A 91 -3.24 4.45 4.73
N VAL A 92 -3.19 3.77 3.60
CA VAL A 92 -3.38 2.32 3.48
C VAL A 92 -2.22 1.68 2.73
N CYS A 93 -1.75 0.52 3.17
CA CYS A 93 -0.77 -0.28 2.47
C CYS A 93 -1.52 -1.31 1.63
N VAL A 94 -1.30 -1.27 0.31
CA VAL A 94 -1.97 -2.14 -0.66
C VAL A 94 -0.93 -2.81 -1.54
N GLN A 95 -1.16 -4.09 -1.85
CA GLN A 95 -0.44 -4.78 -2.91
C GLN A 95 -1.11 -4.44 -4.24
N VAL A 96 -0.37 -3.79 -5.13
CA VAL A 96 -0.81 -3.41 -6.48
C VAL A 96 -0.20 -4.33 -7.51
N ASP A 97 -0.95 -4.59 -8.58
CA ASP A 97 -0.51 -5.32 -9.76
C ASP A 97 0.18 -4.34 -10.72
N LEU A 98 1.46 -4.58 -11.02
CA LEU A 98 2.28 -3.74 -11.88
C LEU A 98 2.06 -4.02 -13.37
N THR A 99 1.37 -5.13 -13.70
CA THR A 99 0.98 -5.43 -15.09
C THR A 99 -0.23 -4.62 -15.56
N LYS A 100 -0.87 -3.88 -14.63
CA LYS A 100 -2.03 -3.03 -14.88
C LYS A 100 -1.66 -1.57 -14.67
N PRO A 101 -2.33 -0.63 -15.38
CA PRO A 101 -2.21 0.78 -15.08
C PRO A 101 -2.53 1.07 -13.61
N LEU A 102 -1.68 1.87 -12.96
CA LEU A 102 -1.91 2.29 -11.58
C LEU A 102 -3.16 3.17 -11.51
N LEU A 103 -4.05 2.84 -10.58
CA LEU A 103 -5.26 3.61 -10.31
C LEU A 103 -4.91 4.90 -9.56
N SER A 104 -4.73 6.00 -10.30
CA SER A 104 -4.41 7.33 -9.74
C SER A 104 -5.63 8.05 -9.13
N ARG A 105 -6.84 7.74 -9.62
CA ARG A 105 -8.09 8.38 -9.18
C ARG A 105 -9.29 7.50 -9.44
N PHE A 106 -10.20 7.40 -8.48
CA PHE A 106 -11.49 6.77 -8.68
C PHE A 106 -12.61 7.52 -7.94
N LYS A 107 -13.83 7.41 -8.47
CA LYS A 107 -15.02 8.00 -7.86
C LYS A 107 -15.59 7.03 -6.83
N PHE A 108 -15.85 7.54 -5.63
CA PHE A 108 -16.69 6.87 -4.64
C PHE A 108 -18.01 7.63 -4.58
N HIS A 109 -19.15 6.95 -4.41
CA HIS A 109 -20.48 7.60 -4.43
C HIS A 109 -20.52 8.70 -3.35
N GLY A 110 -20.35 9.97 -3.77
CA GLY A 110 -20.25 11.15 -2.91
C GLY A 110 -19.00 12.04 -3.05
N GLY A 111 -17.94 11.63 -3.79
CA GLY A 111 -16.74 12.48 -3.95
C GLY A 111 -15.57 11.89 -4.76
N HIS A 112 -14.60 12.74 -5.09
CA HIS A 112 -13.37 12.38 -5.79
C HIS A 112 -12.23 12.05 -4.80
N ILE A 113 -11.70 10.83 -4.82
CA ILE A 113 -10.52 10.46 -4.02
C ILE A 113 -9.29 10.51 -4.92
N LEU A 114 -8.36 11.41 -4.58
CA LEU A 114 -7.05 11.50 -5.23
C LEU A 114 -6.05 10.63 -4.46
N HIS A 115 -5.21 9.89 -5.19
CA HIS A 115 -4.03 9.23 -4.65
C HIS A 115 -2.78 9.94 -5.20
N PRO A 116 -1.94 10.56 -4.35
CA PRO A 116 -0.61 10.95 -4.74
C PRO A 116 0.30 9.72 -4.67
N VAL A 117 0.91 9.42 -5.82
CA VAL A 117 2.04 8.51 -5.98
C VAL A 117 3.18 8.93 -5.04
#